data_AF-A0A0P7ZGF8-F1
#
_entry.id   AF-A0A0P7ZGF8-F1
#
_cell.length_a   1.000
_cell.length_b   1.000
_cell.length_c   1.000
_cell.angle_alpha   90.00
_cell.angle_beta   90.00
_cell.angle_gamma   90.00
#
_symmetry.space_group_name_H-M   'P 1'
#
loop_
_entity.id
_entity.type
_entity.pdbx_description
1 polymer ?
#
loop_
_entity_poly.entity_id
_entity_poly.type
_entity_poly.pdbx_seq_one_letter_code
_entity_poly.pdbx_strand_id
1 'polypeptide(L)'
;MADIPSLGIIEGFYGPLWSWKERRQVVQALAPHGYRQYWYAPKADPYLRRRWSEPHPDLQASELSDFARFCRGQGVAFSVGLSPFEVFNNFDDAAKKALAEKLAAFDRLGIQGLAILFDDMKSNTPDLAARQADIIHWVAERTSAGQLTVCPSYYSDDPVLDRVFGQRPAGYLEDLGRALDPAVQVFWTGEEVCSREISPGHLRRVAGQLGRKPVLWDNYPVNDGDRMSRHLHLRAFTGRPAANSPHLKTHAINPALQPTLTTIPAITLAQSYEQGAEYQYGQAFHLAAEEVLGKELARQVVTDLLVLEDAGLGRISSERLGTMIESYGRFDHPGATEILNWLAGKYQVTDEMVQTQ
;
A
#
# COMPACT_ATOMS: atom_id res chain seq x y z
N MET A 1 -9.83 -15.21 -22.27
CA MET A 1 -9.08 -14.08 -21.68
C MET A 1 -8.56 -14.57 -20.34
N ALA A 2 -7.30 -14.30 -20.00
CA ALA A 2 -6.83 -14.61 -18.64
C ALA A 2 -7.69 -13.81 -17.65
N ASP A 3 -8.17 -14.45 -16.58
CA ASP A 3 -8.85 -13.71 -15.51
C ASP A 3 -7.89 -12.63 -15.00
N ILE A 4 -8.33 -11.37 -14.91
CA ILE A 4 -7.57 -10.26 -14.33
C ILE A 4 -7.61 -10.43 -12.81
N PRO A 5 -6.49 -10.28 -12.08
CA PRO A 5 -6.54 -10.43 -10.63
C PRO A 5 -7.34 -9.26 -10.04
N SER A 6 -7.92 -9.44 -8.86
CA SER A 6 -8.51 -8.29 -8.15
C SER A 6 -7.45 -7.21 -7.96
N LEU A 7 -7.81 -5.94 -8.14
CA LEU A 7 -6.92 -4.82 -7.88
C LEU A 7 -7.28 -4.11 -6.57
N GLY A 8 -6.28 -3.53 -5.91
CA GLY A 8 -6.49 -2.86 -4.62
C GLY A 8 -5.49 -1.74 -4.33
N ILE A 9 -5.79 -1.01 -3.26
CA ILE A 9 -4.94 0.07 -2.72
C ILE A 9 -4.66 -0.28 -1.27
N ILE A 10 -3.40 -0.27 -0.87
CA ILE A 10 -2.99 -0.37 0.53
C ILE A 10 -2.40 0.98 0.88
N GLU A 11 -3.16 1.86 1.53
CA GLU A 11 -2.65 3.13 2.07
C GLU A 11 -1.74 2.80 3.26
N GLY A 12 -0.53 2.31 2.97
CA GLY A 12 0.40 1.75 3.97
C GLY A 12 1.72 2.51 4.06
N PHE A 13 1.77 3.71 3.49
CA PHE A 13 2.95 4.55 3.44
C PHE A 13 3.22 5.29 4.77
N TYR A 14 4.48 5.71 4.93
CA TYR A 14 4.93 6.70 5.91
C TYR A 14 4.69 8.13 5.41
N GLY A 15 4.75 9.11 6.31
CA GLY A 15 4.64 10.52 5.96
C GLY A 15 3.27 11.14 6.27
N PRO A 16 2.92 12.29 5.65
CA PRO A 16 1.66 12.96 5.92
C PRO A 16 0.45 12.16 5.44
N LEU A 17 -0.62 12.14 6.24
CA LEU A 17 -1.88 11.51 5.88
C LEU A 17 -2.58 12.24 4.75
N TRP A 18 -3.20 11.48 3.85
CA TRP A 18 -4.21 12.03 2.96
C TRP A 18 -5.40 12.56 3.77
N SER A 19 -6.03 13.61 3.26
CA SER A 19 -7.33 14.06 3.71
C SER A 19 -8.43 13.09 3.28
N TRP A 20 -9.58 13.12 3.95
CA TRP A 20 -10.75 12.32 3.57
C TRP A 20 -11.26 12.65 2.16
N LYS A 21 -11.12 13.90 1.71
CA LYS A 21 -11.47 14.31 0.35
C LYS A 21 -10.56 13.64 -0.67
N GLU A 22 -9.25 13.65 -0.44
CA GLU A 22 -8.26 13.01 -1.32
C GLU A 22 -8.48 11.51 -1.42
N ARG A 23 -8.71 10.82 -0.29
CA ARG A 23 -9.07 9.39 -0.29
C ARG A 23 -10.27 9.08 -1.18
N ARG A 24 -11.33 9.89 -1.10
CA ARG A 24 -12.54 9.72 -1.92
C ARG A 24 -12.25 9.93 -3.41
N GLN A 25 -11.41 10.91 -3.75
CA GLN A 25 -11.00 11.18 -5.13
C GLN A 25 -10.19 10.01 -5.72
N VAL A 26 -9.25 9.43 -4.96
CA VAL A 26 -8.48 8.26 -5.39
C VAL A 26 -9.41 7.07 -5.67
N VAL A 27 -10.35 6.78 -4.77
CA VAL A 27 -11.33 5.70 -4.97
C VAL A 27 -12.19 5.95 -6.21
N GLN A 28 -12.66 7.18 -6.44
CA GLN A 28 -13.45 7.54 -7.63
C GLN A 28 -12.64 7.40 -8.92
N ALA A 29 -11.36 7.76 -8.89
CA ALA A 29 -10.49 7.66 -10.05
C ALA A 29 -10.18 6.19 -10.40
N LEU A 30 -9.99 5.31 -9.40
CA LEU A 30 -9.49 3.95 -9.63
C LEU A 30 -10.58 2.87 -9.67
N ALA A 31 -11.76 3.11 -9.10
CA ALA A 31 -12.87 2.16 -9.19
C ALA A 31 -13.29 1.86 -10.65
N PRO A 32 -13.37 2.81 -11.59
CA PRO A 32 -13.64 2.50 -13.00
C PRO A 32 -12.62 1.51 -13.62
N HIS A 33 -11.38 1.51 -13.14
CA HIS A 33 -10.28 0.66 -13.63
C HIS A 33 -10.16 -0.68 -12.89
N GLY A 34 -11.19 -1.09 -12.15
CA GLY A 34 -11.25 -2.43 -11.52
C GLY A 34 -10.62 -2.53 -10.13
N TYR A 35 -10.23 -1.42 -9.50
CA TYR A 35 -9.80 -1.41 -8.10
C TYR A 35 -11.01 -1.64 -7.17
N ARG A 36 -11.04 -2.77 -6.47
CA ARG A 36 -12.18 -3.23 -5.66
C ARG A 36 -11.83 -3.46 -4.19
N GLN A 37 -10.59 -3.21 -3.80
CA GLN A 37 -10.12 -3.36 -2.42
C GLN A 37 -9.41 -2.07 -1.97
N TYR A 38 -9.69 -1.62 -0.76
CA TYR A 38 -8.99 -0.52 -0.11
C TYR A 38 -8.62 -0.94 1.32
N TRP A 39 -7.33 -1.01 1.63
CA TRP A 39 -6.83 -1.17 2.99
C TRP A 39 -6.37 0.18 3.51
N TYR A 40 -7.07 0.71 4.52
CA TYR A 40 -6.64 1.86 5.30
C TYR A 40 -5.65 1.39 6.36
N ALA A 41 -4.36 1.66 6.15
CA ALA A 41 -3.29 1.26 7.05
C ALA A 41 -2.14 2.30 7.17
N PRO A 42 -2.42 3.63 7.13
CA PRO A 42 -1.33 4.59 7.01
C PRO A 42 -0.49 4.57 8.29
N LYS A 43 0.84 4.51 8.15
CA LYS A 43 1.73 4.36 9.31
C LYS A 43 1.61 5.53 10.29
N ALA A 44 1.27 6.72 9.78
CA ALA A 44 1.07 7.92 10.58
C ALA A 44 -0.22 7.95 11.41
N ASP A 45 -1.15 6.99 11.27
CA ASP A 45 -2.30 6.87 12.18
C ASP A 45 -1.88 6.09 13.45
N PRO A 46 -1.64 6.78 14.59
CA PRO A 46 -1.08 6.12 15.76
C PRO A 46 -2.04 5.07 16.35
N TYR A 47 -3.34 5.22 16.13
CA TYR A 47 -4.37 4.31 16.63
C TYR A 47 -4.45 3.00 15.82
N LEU A 48 -3.68 2.88 14.75
CA LEU A 48 -3.47 1.62 14.02
C LEU A 48 -2.11 0.99 14.32
N ARG A 49 -1.23 1.68 15.06
CA ARG A 49 0.14 1.23 15.31
C ARG A 49 0.56 1.45 16.76
N ARG A 50 1.31 2.50 17.11
CA ARG A 50 1.89 2.64 18.47
C ARG A 50 0.89 2.80 19.61
N ARG A 51 -0.27 3.39 19.34
CA ARG A 51 -1.39 3.58 20.27
C ARG A 51 -2.57 2.70 19.89
N TRP A 52 -2.30 1.52 19.32
CA TRP A 52 -3.33 0.62 18.79
C TRP A 52 -4.39 0.21 19.83
N SER A 53 -4.01 0.12 21.10
CA SER A 53 -4.91 -0.22 22.21
C SER A 53 -5.89 0.90 22.56
N GLU A 54 -5.65 2.11 22.08
CA GLU A 54 -6.54 3.25 22.29
C GLU A 54 -7.61 3.30 21.19
N PRO A 55 -8.85 3.70 21.52
CA PRO A 55 -9.86 3.96 20.51
C PRO A 55 -9.44 5.17 19.64
N HIS A 56 -9.84 5.13 18.37
CA HIS A 56 -9.81 6.33 17.54
C HIS A 56 -10.70 7.42 18.16
N PRO A 57 -10.30 8.70 18.15
CA PRO A 57 -11.15 9.81 18.56
C PRO A 57 -12.46 9.84 17.77
N ASP A 58 -13.55 10.29 18.40
CA ASP A 58 -14.91 10.22 17.84
C ASP A 58 -15.02 10.81 16.42
N LEU A 59 -14.38 11.96 16.17
CA LEU A 59 -14.37 12.58 14.85
C LEU A 59 -13.67 11.69 13.81
N GLN A 60 -12.52 11.11 14.15
CA GLN A 60 -11.77 10.23 13.24
C GLN A 60 -12.51 8.90 13.01
N ALA A 61 -13.14 8.35 14.04
CA ALA A 61 -13.98 7.17 13.94
C ALA A 61 -15.21 7.43 13.04
N SER A 62 -15.86 8.59 13.17
CA SER A 62 -16.97 8.99 12.29
C SER A 62 -16.53 9.08 10.84
N GLU A 63 -15.40 9.74 10.56
CA GLU A 63 -14.88 9.85 9.19
C GLU A 63 -14.50 8.50 8.58
N LEU A 64 -13.93 7.58 9.38
CA LEU A 64 -13.66 6.20 8.94
C LEU A 64 -14.96 5.46 8.56
N SER A 65 -16.02 5.59 9.36
CA SER A 65 -17.33 4.99 9.05
C SER A 65 -17.94 5.59 7.77
N ASP A 66 -17.82 6.90 7.61
CA ASP A 66 -18.32 7.63 6.43
C ASP A 66 -17.54 7.27 5.16
N PHE A 67 -16.24 7.04 5.30
CA PHE A 67 -15.39 6.59 4.21
C PHE A 67 -15.67 5.11 3.87
N ALA A 68 -15.89 4.24 4.85
CA ALA A 68 -16.30 2.85 4.63
C ALA A 68 -17.63 2.75 3.88
N ARG A 69 -18.63 3.56 4.26
CA ARG A 69 -19.93 3.66 3.55
C ARG A 69 -19.74 4.14 2.11
N PHE A 70 -18.89 5.15 1.90
CA PHE A 70 -18.60 5.65 0.57
C PHE A 70 -17.92 4.60 -0.32
N CYS A 71 -16.90 3.91 0.18
CA CYS A 71 -16.25 2.82 -0.55
C CYS A 71 -17.26 1.75 -0.98
N ARG A 72 -18.16 1.33 -0.07
CA ARG A 72 -19.26 0.41 -0.41
C ARG A 72 -20.14 0.94 -1.54
N GLY A 73 -20.51 2.22 -1.49
CA GLY A 73 -21.28 2.87 -2.54
C GLY A 73 -20.57 2.92 -3.90
N GLN A 74 -19.24 2.83 -3.92
CA GLN A 74 -18.41 2.73 -5.14
C GLN A 74 -18.08 1.27 -5.53
N GLY A 75 -18.64 0.27 -4.84
CA GLY A 75 -18.33 -1.14 -5.08
C GLY A 75 -16.92 -1.55 -4.63
N VAL A 76 -16.32 -0.80 -3.70
CA VAL A 76 -14.98 -1.05 -3.15
C VAL A 76 -15.10 -1.61 -1.74
N ALA A 77 -14.48 -2.76 -1.50
CA ALA A 77 -14.38 -3.37 -0.19
C ALA A 77 -13.40 -2.58 0.67
N PHE A 78 -13.91 -2.00 1.77
CA PHE A 78 -13.11 -1.23 2.71
C PHE A 78 -12.62 -2.14 3.84
N SER A 79 -11.30 -2.18 4.01
CA SER A 79 -10.59 -2.92 5.03
C SER A 79 -9.72 -1.99 5.86
N VAL A 80 -9.45 -2.37 7.10
CA VAL A 80 -8.49 -1.66 7.97
C VAL A 80 -7.28 -2.55 8.20
N GLY A 81 -6.07 -1.97 8.14
CA GLY A 81 -4.84 -2.62 8.57
C GLY A 81 -4.48 -2.18 9.98
N LEU A 82 -4.44 -3.13 10.91
CA LEU A 82 -3.99 -2.94 12.27
C LEU A 82 -2.58 -3.51 12.42
N SER A 83 -1.63 -2.69 12.83
CA SER A 83 -0.31 -3.11 13.29
C SER A 83 -0.32 -3.12 14.83
N PRO A 84 -0.75 -4.20 15.50
CA PRO A 84 -0.76 -4.26 16.96
C PRO A 84 0.69 -4.35 17.46
N PHE A 85 1.32 -3.17 17.58
CA PHE A 85 2.77 -3.04 17.78
C PHE A 85 3.23 -3.84 18.99
N GLU A 86 4.24 -4.68 18.77
CA GLU A 86 4.84 -5.63 19.73
C GLU A 86 3.89 -6.68 20.35
N VAL A 87 2.65 -6.82 19.87
CA VAL A 87 1.69 -7.76 20.48
C VAL A 87 2.16 -9.21 20.45
N PHE A 88 2.90 -9.62 19.41
CA PHE A 88 3.41 -10.98 19.30
C PHE A 88 4.61 -11.25 20.23
N ASN A 89 5.30 -10.19 20.70
CA ASN A 89 6.32 -10.29 21.73
C ASN A 89 5.71 -10.45 23.13
N ASN A 90 4.49 -9.92 23.36
CA ASN A 90 3.76 -10.06 24.62
C ASN A 90 2.23 -10.19 24.42
N PHE A 91 1.75 -11.40 24.12
CA PHE A 91 0.33 -11.70 23.90
C PHE A 91 -0.37 -12.21 25.17
N ASP A 92 -0.27 -11.42 26.25
CA ASP A 92 -0.88 -11.69 27.55
C ASP A 92 -2.37 -11.32 27.60
N ASP A 93 -3.00 -11.49 28.78
CA ASP A 93 -4.43 -11.20 28.96
C ASP A 93 -4.77 -9.71 28.80
N ALA A 94 -3.84 -8.81 29.11
CA ALA A 94 -4.05 -7.38 28.93
C ALA A 94 -4.04 -7.01 27.44
N ALA A 95 -3.08 -7.54 26.68
CA ALA A 95 -3.00 -7.39 25.23
C ALA A 95 -4.24 -7.98 24.53
N LYS A 96 -4.68 -9.18 24.93
CA LYS A 96 -5.91 -9.80 24.43
C LYS A 96 -7.15 -8.95 24.70
N LYS A 97 -7.29 -8.41 25.92
CA LYS A 97 -8.41 -7.53 26.25
C LYS A 97 -8.43 -6.27 25.38
N ALA A 98 -7.29 -5.58 25.27
CA ALA A 98 -7.17 -4.38 24.44
C ALA A 98 -7.47 -4.67 22.96
N LEU A 99 -6.98 -5.82 22.44
CA LEU A 99 -7.23 -6.22 21.06
C LEU A 99 -8.71 -6.52 20.84
N ALA A 100 -9.38 -7.22 21.76
CA ALA A 100 -10.83 -7.48 21.65
C ALA A 100 -11.64 -6.17 21.60
N GLU A 101 -11.31 -5.20 22.44
CA GLU A 101 -11.95 -3.87 22.44
C GLU A 101 -11.74 -3.14 21.10
N LYS A 102 -10.53 -3.23 20.54
CA LYS A 102 -10.19 -2.64 19.24
C LYS A 102 -10.94 -3.31 18.08
N LEU A 103 -11.01 -4.64 18.06
CA LEU A 103 -11.77 -5.40 17.06
C LEU A 103 -13.25 -5.02 17.08
N ALA A 104 -13.86 -4.96 18.27
CA ALA A 104 -15.25 -4.53 18.43
C ALA A 104 -15.47 -3.09 17.94
N ALA A 105 -14.48 -2.20 18.08
CA ALA A 105 -14.56 -0.85 17.52
C ALA A 105 -14.58 -0.87 15.99
N PHE A 106 -13.73 -1.67 15.35
CA PHE A 106 -13.75 -1.81 13.89
C PHE A 106 -15.02 -2.46 13.35
N ASP A 107 -15.57 -3.45 14.06
CA ASP A 107 -16.86 -4.05 13.70
C ASP A 107 -17.99 -2.99 13.72
N ARG A 108 -17.98 -2.07 14.69
CA ARG A 108 -18.93 -0.94 14.74
C ARG A 108 -18.74 0.07 13.59
N LEU A 109 -17.53 0.19 13.01
CA LEU A 109 -17.30 0.98 11.81
C LEU A 109 -17.87 0.31 10.54
N GLY A 110 -18.17 -0.99 10.61
CA GLY A 110 -18.66 -1.78 9.48
C GLY A 110 -17.59 -2.01 8.42
N ILE A 111 -16.37 -2.34 8.85
CA ILE A 111 -15.30 -2.79 7.94
C ILE A 111 -15.70 -4.13 7.28
N GLN A 112 -15.28 -4.35 6.04
CA GLN A 112 -15.52 -5.62 5.33
C GLN A 112 -14.36 -6.59 5.44
N GLY A 113 -13.15 -6.07 5.61
CA GLY A 113 -11.96 -6.87 5.84
C GLY A 113 -11.07 -6.26 6.93
N LEU A 114 -10.25 -7.11 7.53
CA LEU A 114 -9.27 -6.72 8.54
C LEU A 114 -7.93 -7.33 8.16
N ALA A 115 -6.90 -6.50 8.13
CA ALA A 115 -5.52 -6.96 8.04
C ALA A 115 -4.82 -6.81 9.39
N ILE A 116 -4.13 -7.85 9.84
CA ILE A 116 -3.21 -7.78 10.98
C ILE A 116 -1.79 -7.75 10.42
N LEU A 117 -1.04 -6.71 10.79
CA LEU A 117 0.24 -6.41 10.18
C LEU A 117 1.36 -6.61 11.21
N PHE A 118 2.29 -7.50 10.89
CA PHE A 118 3.45 -7.83 11.72
C PHE A 118 4.77 -7.29 11.12
N ASP A 119 4.68 -6.39 10.15
CA ASP A 119 5.79 -5.69 9.51
C ASP A 119 6.47 -4.70 10.45
N ASP A 120 7.71 -4.33 10.12
CA ASP A 120 8.47 -3.25 10.75
C ASP A 120 8.75 -3.40 12.25
N MET A 121 8.85 -4.64 12.72
CA MET A 121 9.11 -4.96 14.12
C MET A 121 10.20 -6.01 14.24
N LYS A 122 11.10 -5.83 15.22
CA LYS A 122 12.06 -6.87 15.58
C LYS A 122 11.34 -8.06 16.17
N SER A 123 11.75 -9.26 15.76
CA SER A 123 11.25 -10.49 16.36
C SER A 123 12.39 -11.28 16.99
N ASN A 124 12.26 -11.53 18.29
CA ASN A 124 13.06 -12.52 19.01
C ASN A 124 12.20 -13.71 19.43
N THR A 125 11.00 -13.85 18.85
CA THR A 125 10.00 -14.82 19.30
C THR A 125 10.33 -16.22 18.74
N PRO A 126 10.54 -17.23 19.61
CA PRO A 126 10.57 -18.62 19.17
C PRO A 126 9.26 -18.98 18.46
N ASP A 127 9.32 -19.82 17.42
CA ASP A 127 8.14 -20.28 16.68
C ASP A 127 7.27 -19.13 16.13
N LEU A 128 7.91 -18.05 15.64
CA LEU A 128 7.25 -16.83 15.17
C LEU A 128 6.05 -17.09 14.24
N ALA A 129 6.19 -18.03 13.29
CA ALA A 129 5.13 -18.38 12.36
C ALA A 129 3.87 -18.91 13.09
N ALA A 130 4.05 -19.85 14.04
CA ALA A 130 2.95 -20.38 14.84
C ALA A 130 2.33 -19.30 15.74
N ARG A 131 3.16 -18.46 16.38
CA ARG A 131 2.67 -17.34 17.20
C ARG A 131 1.80 -16.37 16.40
N GLN A 132 2.21 -16.03 15.19
CA GLN A 132 1.42 -15.14 14.33
C GLN A 132 0.12 -15.80 13.90
N ALA A 133 0.15 -17.08 13.51
CA ALA A 133 -1.06 -17.82 13.19
C ALA A 133 -2.05 -17.89 14.38
N ASP A 134 -1.56 -18.17 15.59
CA ASP A 134 -2.37 -18.19 16.81
C ASP A 134 -3.09 -16.85 17.05
N ILE A 135 -2.38 -15.73 16.87
CA ILE A 135 -2.95 -14.39 17.02
C ILE A 135 -4.03 -14.15 15.96
N ILE A 136 -3.77 -14.54 14.69
CA ILE A 136 -4.75 -14.41 13.62
C ILE A 136 -6.01 -15.22 13.89
N HIS A 137 -5.88 -16.47 14.35
CA HIS A 137 -7.03 -17.30 14.70
C HIS A 137 -7.80 -16.74 15.90
N TRP A 138 -7.08 -16.26 16.91
CA TRP A 138 -7.70 -15.57 18.05
C TRP A 138 -8.49 -14.33 17.63
N VAL A 139 -7.97 -13.56 16.66
CA VAL A 139 -8.67 -12.42 16.05
C VAL A 139 -9.89 -12.89 15.26
N ALA A 140 -9.77 -13.97 14.48
CA ALA A 140 -10.85 -14.53 13.66
C ALA A 140 -12.09 -14.92 14.46
N GLU A 141 -11.91 -15.41 15.69
CA GLU A 141 -13.02 -15.73 16.60
C GLU A 141 -13.78 -14.50 17.12
N ARG A 142 -13.25 -13.28 16.91
CA ARG A 142 -13.69 -12.05 17.61
C ARG A 142 -14.05 -10.88 16.72
N THR A 143 -13.71 -10.92 15.44
CA THR A 143 -14.12 -9.89 14.47
C THR A 143 -15.26 -10.39 13.60
N SER A 144 -16.10 -9.46 13.17
CA SER A 144 -17.16 -9.68 12.16
C SER A 144 -16.67 -9.46 10.72
N ALA A 145 -15.41 -9.07 10.51
CA ALA A 145 -14.85 -8.83 9.18
C ALA A 145 -14.92 -10.11 8.31
N GLY A 146 -15.44 -9.98 7.10
CA GLY A 146 -15.66 -11.11 6.19
C GLY A 146 -14.40 -11.66 5.53
N GLN A 147 -13.29 -10.92 5.59
CA GLN A 147 -12.00 -11.35 5.08
C GLN A 147 -10.87 -10.94 6.03
N LEU A 148 -10.01 -11.89 6.37
CA LEU A 148 -8.77 -11.65 7.09
C LEU A 148 -7.56 -11.70 6.16
N THR A 149 -6.64 -10.78 6.38
CA THR A 149 -5.33 -10.76 5.73
C THR A 149 -4.23 -10.61 6.78
N VAL A 150 -3.08 -11.22 6.58
CA VAL A 150 -1.90 -11.03 7.43
C VAL A 150 -0.75 -10.44 6.61
N CYS A 151 -0.07 -9.42 7.14
CA CYS A 151 1.27 -9.09 6.71
C CYS A 151 2.26 -9.80 7.64
N PRO A 152 2.99 -10.84 7.17
CA PRO A 152 3.97 -11.52 8.00
C PRO A 152 5.15 -10.59 8.32
N SER A 153 5.95 -10.91 9.34
CA SER A 153 7.15 -10.10 9.65
C SER A 153 8.19 -10.15 8.53
N TYR A 154 8.29 -11.29 7.86
CA TYR A 154 9.12 -11.45 6.66
C TYR A 154 8.22 -11.53 5.44
N TYR A 155 7.90 -10.36 4.90
CA TYR A 155 6.97 -10.16 3.78
C TYR A 155 7.67 -10.04 2.41
N SER A 156 8.98 -10.30 2.36
CA SER A 156 9.82 -10.29 1.16
C SER A 156 10.99 -11.26 1.31
N ASP A 157 11.60 -11.68 0.20
CA ASP A 157 12.90 -12.34 0.20
C ASP A 157 14.08 -11.37 0.43
N ASP A 158 13.80 -10.07 0.55
CA ASP A 158 14.81 -9.05 0.74
C ASP A 158 15.66 -9.31 2.01
N PRO A 159 16.99 -9.47 1.87
CA PRO A 159 17.89 -9.64 3.02
C PRO A 159 17.90 -8.44 3.97
N VAL A 160 17.39 -7.26 3.55
CA VAL A 160 17.24 -6.11 4.45
C VAL A 160 16.35 -6.44 5.63
N LEU A 161 15.32 -7.28 5.46
CA LEU A 161 14.41 -7.66 6.54
C LEU A 161 15.16 -8.43 7.64
N ASP A 162 16.07 -9.34 7.26
CA ASP A 162 16.89 -10.09 8.21
C ASP A 162 17.86 -9.19 8.98
N ARG A 163 18.40 -8.16 8.32
CA ARG A 163 19.32 -7.19 8.94
C ARG A 163 18.61 -6.30 9.95
N VAL A 164 17.39 -5.87 9.65
CA VAL A 164 16.65 -4.88 10.45
C VAL A 164 15.81 -5.54 11.54
N PHE A 165 15.15 -6.67 11.24
CA PHE A 165 14.21 -7.34 12.14
C PHE A 165 14.80 -8.56 12.88
N GLY A 166 16.00 -8.99 12.49
CA GLY A 166 16.65 -10.20 12.99
C GLY A 166 16.56 -11.35 11.98
N GLN A 167 17.41 -12.35 12.15
CA GLN A 167 17.50 -13.49 11.24
C GLN A 167 16.16 -14.23 11.13
N ARG A 168 15.61 -14.36 9.92
CA ARG A 168 14.35 -15.08 9.73
C ARG A 168 14.49 -16.56 10.07
N PRO A 169 13.48 -17.19 10.71
CA PRO A 169 13.48 -18.63 10.93
C PRO A 169 13.56 -19.41 9.62
N ALA A 170 14.25 -20.56 9.64
CA ALA A 170 14.26 -21.47 8.51
C ALA A 170 12.84 -22.01 8.27
N GLY A 171 12.39 -22.05 7.01
CA GLY A 171 11.05 -22.53 6.65
C GLY A 171 9.89 -21.62 7.08
N TYR A 172 10.16 -20.37 7.45
CA TYR A 172 9.17 -19.46 8.03
C TYR A 172 7.87 -19.33 7.20
N LEU A 173 7.96 -19.19 5.87
CA LEU A 173 6.79 -19.04 5.02
C LEU A 173 5.98 -20.34 4.91
N GLU A 174 6.67 -21.48 4.82
CA GLU A 174 6.05 -22.80 4.78
C GLU A 174 5.31 -23.12 6.09
N ASP A 175 5.94 -22.81 7.23
CA ASP A 175 5.36 -23.03 8.54
C ASP A 175 4.16 -22.10 8.78
N LEU A 176 4.28 -20.82 8.39
CA LEU A 176 3.17 -19.86 8.47
C LEU A 176 2.01 -20.30 7.56
N GLY A 177 2.31 -20.68 6.32
CA GLY A 177 1.33 -21.16 5.36
C GLY A 177 0.59 -22.42 5.82
N ARG A 178 1.27 -23.31 6.55
CA ARG A 178 0.65 -24.52 7.14
C ARG A 178 -0.19 -24.21 8.37
N ALA A 179 0.26 -23.28 9.21
CA ALA A 179 -0.40 -22.93 10.46
C ALA A 179 -1.67 -22.09 10.24
N LEU A 180 -1.67 -21.18 9.26
CA LEU A 180 -2.82 -20.31 8.98
C LEU A 180 -4.00 -21.08 8.37
N ASP A 181 -5.21 -20.67 8.74
CA ASP A 181 -6.43 -21.13 8.06
C ASP A 181 -6.34 -20.81 6.55
N PRO A 182 -6.69 -21.73 5.64
CA PRO A 182 -6.60 -21.50 4.18
C PRO A 182 -7.37 -20.28 3.66
N ALA A 183 -8.41 -19.81 4.37
CA ALA A 183 -9.17 -18.63 4.01
C ALA A 183 -8.44 -17.31 4.31
N VAL A 184 -7.42 -17.33 5.18
CA VAL A 184 -6.62 -16.14 5.51
C VAL A 184 -5.68 -15.82 4.35
N GLN A 185 -5.76 -14.58 3.88
CA GLN A 185 -4.88 -14.05 2.83
C GLN A 185 -3.54 -13.60 3.43
N VAL A 186 -2.47 -13.63 2.63
CA VAL A 186 -1.11 -13.26 3.08
C VAL A 186 -0.54 -12.22 2.14
N PHE A 187 -0.08 -11.09 2.69
CA PHE A 187 0.62 -10.07 1.93
C PHE A 187 2.06 -10.50 1.59
N TRP A 188 2.54 -10.06 0.44
CA TRP A 188 3.89 -10.29 -0.05
C TRP A 188 4.33 -9.13 -0.94
N THR A 189 5.58 -8.66 -0.83
CA THR A 189 6.07 -7.51 -1.63
C THR A 189 6.98 -7.92 -2.79
N GLY A 190 7.37 -9.19 -2.88
CA GLY A 190 8.26 -9.70 -3.94
C GLY A 190 9.65 -10.06 -3.45
N GLU A 191 10.61 -10.11 -4.37
CA GLU A 191 12.01 -10.47 -4.08
C GLU A 191 12.73 -9.37 -3.28
N GLU A 192 12.26 -8.13 -3.41
CA GLU A 192 12.74 -6.97 -2.65
C GLU A 192 11.54 -6.29 -1.97
N VAL A 193 11.79 -5.48 -0.93
CA VAL A 193 10.73 -4.67 -0.30
C VAL A 193 10.09 -3.77 -1.35
N CYS A 194 10.91 -3.06 -2.14
CA CYS A 194 10.50 -2.32 -3.33
C CYS A 194 11.00 -3.05 -4.57
N SER A 195 10.30 -4.12 -4.96
CA SER A 195 10.71 -4.99 -6.07
C SER A 195 10.80 -4.25 -7.41
N ARG A 196 11.93 -4.39 -8.10
CA ARG A 196 12.08 -3.91 -9.48
C ARG A 196 11.17 -4.66 -10.45
N GLU A 197 11.10 -5.98 -10.31
CA GLU A 197 10.29 -6.88 -11.13
C GLU A 197 9.72 -8.02 -10.26
N ILE A 198 8.60 -8.58 -10.68
CA ILE A 198 7.95 -9.72 -10.00
C ILE A 198 7.51 -10.70 -11.08
N SER A 199 8.20 -11.85 -11.16
CA SER A 199 7.95 -12.83 -12.22
C SER A 199 6.89 -13.88 -11.84
N PRO A 200 6.25 -14.54 -12.83
CA PRO A 200 5.35 -15.66 -12.57
C PRO A 200 6.05 -16.83 -11.87
N GLY A 201 7.35 -17.03 -12.12
CA GLY A 201 8.16 -18.07 -11.47
C GLY A 201 8.28 -17.82 -9.97
N HIS A 202 8.59 -16.57 -9.59
CA HIS A 202 8.65 -16.14 -8.20
C HIS A 202 7.32 -16.34 -7.48
N LEU A 203 6.22 -15.83 -8.05
CA LEU A 203 4.90 -15.94 -7.44
C LEU A 203 4.43 -17.39 -7.30
N ARG A 204 4.77 -18.28 -8.24
CA ARG A 204 4.47 -19.71 -8.15
C ARG A 204 5.22 -20.39 -7.00
N ARG A 205 6.49 -20.04 -6.79
CA ARG A 205 7.27 -20.54 -5.65
C ARG A 205 6.65 -20.08 -4.34
N VAL A 206 6.42 -18.77 -4.20
CA VAL A 206 5.84 -18.17 -2.98
C VAL A 206 4.46 -18.77 -2.68
N ALA A 207 3.61 -18.93 -3.71
CA ALA A 207 2.31 -19.57 -3.55
C ALA A 207 2.42 -21.05 -3.11
N GLY A 208 3.44 -21.77 -3.59
CA GLY A 208 3.75 -23.13 -3.14
C GLY A 208 4.19 -23.18 -1.68
N GLN A 209 5.03 -22.24 -1.24
CA GLN A 209 5.48 -22.15 0.16
C GLN A 209 4.31 -21.82 1.10
N LEU A 210 3.49 -20.82 0.75
CA LEU A 210 2.34 -20.41 1.55
C LEU A 210 1.13 -21.37 1.47
N GLY A 211 1.11 -22.27 0.48
CA GLY A 211 -0.04 -23.11 0.16
C GLY A 211 -1.26 -22.35 -0.37
N ARG A 212 -1.09 -21.08 -0.79
CA ARG A 212 -2.15 -20.17 -1.25
C ARG A 212 -1.58 -19.06 -2.13
N LYS A 213 -2.40 -18.46 -2.99
CA LYS A 213 -1.98 -17.29 -3.79
C LYS A 213 -1.78 -16.07 -2.87
N PRO A 214 -0.64 -15.37 -2.93
CA PRO A 214 -0.44 -14.17 -2.13
C PRO A 214 -1.33 -13.01 -2.59
N VAL A 215 -1.56 -12.06 -1.69
CA VAL A 215 -1.96 -10.69 -2.03
C VAL A 215 -0.68 -9.90 -2.21
N LEU A 216 -0.46 -9.38 -3.42
CA LEU A 216 0.71 -8.56 -3.69
C LEU A 216 0.50 -7.18 -3.03
N TRP A 217 1.42 -6.80 -2.14
CA TRP A 217 1.61 -5.43 -1.69
C TRP A 217 2.76 -4.86 -2.52
N ASP A 218 2.45 -4.29 -3.67
CA ASP A 218 3.46 -3.75 -4.58
C ASP A 218 3.85 -2.35 -4.12
N ASN A 219 5.09 -2.17 -3.67
CA ASN A 219 5.64 -0.88 -3.26
C ASN A 219 5.99 -0.01 -4.48
N TYR A 220 4.97 0.25 -5.30
CA TYR A 220 4.95 1.20 -6.40
C TYR A 220 3.52 1.72 -6.56
N PRO A 221 3.29 3.04 -6.64
CA PRO A 221 4.26 4.13 -6.79
C PRO A 221 4.78 4.77 -5.48
N VAL A 222 4.62 4.12 -4.33
CA VAL A 222 5.02 4.70 -3.02
C VAL A 222 6.38 5.43 -3.06
N ASN A 223 6.45 6.60 -2.43
CA ASN A 223 7.64 7.45 -2.37
C ASN A 223 7.85 8.04 -0.96
N ASP A 224 7.79 7.18 0.06
CA ASP A 224 7.64 7.55 1.47
C ASP A 224 8.91 7.43 2.33
N GLY A 225 10.08 7.29 1.70
CA GLY A 225 11.38 7.36 2.37
C GLY A 225 12.10 8.70 2.17
N ASP A 226 13.13 9.01 2.97
CA ASP A 226 13.94 10.24 2.83
C ASP A 226 14.50 10.43 1.42
N ARG A 227 14.97 9.34 0.80
CA ARG A 227 15.45 9.39 -0.58
C ARG A 227 14.29 9.43 -1.57
N MET A 228 13.31 8.54 -1.42
CA MET A 228 12.23 8.37 -2.39
C MET A 228 11.30 9.57 -2.47
N SER A 229 11.00 10.23 -1.35
CA SER A 229 10.14 11.43 -1.30
C SER A 229 10.71 12.63 -2.09
N ARG A 230 11.99 12.58 -2.47
CA ARG A 230 12.62 13.56 -3.36
C ARG A 230 12.34 13.28 -4.83
N HIS A 231 11.52 12.29 -5.15
CA HIS A 231 11.14 11.87 -6.50
C HIS A 231 9.61 11.69 -6.56
N LEU A 232 9.02 11.93 -7.73
CA LEU A 232 7.63 11.61 -8.02
C LEU A 232 7.62 10.39 -8.95
N HIS A 233 7.16 9.24 -8.45
CA HIS A 233 7.04 8.02 -9.24
C HIS A 233 5.76 8.07 -10.08
N LEU A 234 5.90 8.34 -11.38
CA LEU A 234 4.80 8.62 -12.30
C LEU A 234 4.73 7.64 -13.47
N ARG A 235 5.83 6.96 -13.80
CA ARG A 235 5.91 6.03 -14.94
C ARG A 235 4.86 4.94 -14.90
N ALA A 236 4.49 4.48 -16.08
CA ALA A 236 3.65 3.30 -16.23
C ALA A 236 4.26 2.06 -15.55
N PHE A 237 3.39 1.17 -15.06
CA PHE A 237 3.81 -0.10 -14.48
C PHE A 237 4.62 -0.94 -15.48
N THR A 238 5.76 -1.44 -15.04
CA THR A 238 6.58 -2.40 -15.78
C THR A 238 7.09 -3.47 -14.82
N GLY A 239 7.58 -4.60 -15.34
CA GLY A 239 8.12 -5.69 -14.49
C GLY A 239 7.07 -6.54 -13.80
N ARG A 240 5.77 -6.29 -14.04
CA ARG A 240 4.63 -7.06 -13.49
C ARG A 240 3.81 -7.62 -14.67
N PRO A 241 4.32 -8.63 -15.40
CA PRO A 241 3.66 -9.11 -16.61
C PRO A 241 2.26 -9.67 -16.28
N ALA A 242 1.31 -9.56 -17.21
CA ALA A 242 -0.05 -10.06 -17.02
C ALA A 242 -0.12 -11.57 -16.69
N ALA A 243 0.92 -12.32 -17.07
CA ALA A 243 1.13 -13.73 -16.69
C ALA A 243 1.23 -13.96 -15.17
N ASN A 244 1.36 -12.91 -14.35
CA ASN A 244 1.30 -12.99 -12.89
C ASN A 244 -0.11 -13.28 -12.37
N SER A 245 -1.16 -12.87 -13.11
CA SER A 245 -2.55 -12.98 -12.68
C SER A 245 -2.94 -14.34 -12.08
N PRO A 246 -2.70 -15.49 -12.74
CA PRO A 246 -3.11 -16.79 -12.19
C PRO A 246 -2.42 -17.14 -10.86
N HIS A 247 -1.35 -16.43 -10.49
CA HIS A 247 -0.57 -16.67 -9.26
C HIS A 247 -0.91 -15.70 -8.13
N LEU A 248 -1.79 -14.72 -8.35
CA LEU A 248 -2.18 -13.73 -7.35
C LEU A 248 -3.62 -13.93 -6.88
N LYS A 249 -3.87 -13.60 -5.62
CA LYS A 249 -5.23 -13.39 -5.12
C LYS A 249 -5.72 -12.00 -5.48
N THR A 250 -4.88 -11.01 -5.19
CA THR A 250 -5.10 -9.58 -5.46
C THR A 250 -3.75 -8.94 -5.76
N HIS A 251 -3.70 -7.98 -6.68
CA HIS A 251 -2.56 -7.06 -6.86
C HIS A 251 -2.95 -5.70 -6.27
N ALA A 252 -2.39 -5.37 -5.12
CA ALA A 252 -2.63 -4.09 -4.46
C ALA A 252 -1.38 -3.21 -4.45
N ILE A 253 -1.56 -1.93 -4.74
CA ILE A 253 -0.48 -0.94 -4.78
C ILE A 253 -0.32 -0.27 -3.42
N ASN A 254 0.90 0.00 -3.00
CA ASN A 254 1.20 1.03 -2.00
C ASN A 254 1.29 2.37 -2.74
N PRO A 255 0.37 3.31 -2.50
CA PRO A 255 0.31 4.55 -3.25
C PRO A 255 1.41 5.53 -2.83
N ALA A 256 1.65 6.56 -3.65
CA ALA A 256 2.56 7.64 -3.33
C ALA A 256 1.94 8.61 -2.32
N LEU A 257 2.75 9.50 -1.76
CA LEU A 257 2.27 10.59 -0.90
C LEU A 257 1.31 11.54 -1.64
N GLN A 258 1.39 11.58 -2.96
CA GLN A 258 0.57 12.42 -3.84
C GLN A 258 -0.67 11.65 -4.32
N PRO A 259 -1.87 11.92 -3.80
CA PRO A 259 -3.07 11.12 -4.08
C PRO A 259 -3.50 11.20 -5.55
N THR A 260 -3.51 12.38 -6.16
CA THR A 260 -3.89 12.54 -7.58
C THR A 260 -2.87 11.89 -8.49
N LEU A 261 -1.59 12.21 -8.32
CA LEU A 261 -0.52 11.66 -9.15
C LEU A 261 -0.36 10.14 -9.04
N THR A 262 -0.65 9.55 -7.87
CA THR A 262 -0.71 8.08 -7.67
C THR A 262 -1.61 7.39 -8.69
N THR A 263 -2.69 8.03 -9.12
CA THR A 263 -3.67 7.40 -10.00
C THR A 263 -3.12 7.14 -11.41
N ILE A 264 -2.10 7.89 -11.85
CA ILE A 264 -1.48 7.71 -13.18
C ILE A 264 -0.88 6.31 -13.31
N PRO A 265 0.14 5.91 -12.52
CA PRO A 265 0.68 4.55 -12.60
C PRO A 265 -0.38 3.51 -12.28
N ALA A 266 -1.26 3.75 -11.31
CA ALA A 266 -2.32 2.80 -10.94
C ALA A 266 -3.24 2.42 -12.13
N ILE A 267 -3.67 3.40 -12.93
CA ILE A 267 -4.45 3.14 -14.15
C ILE A 267 -3.66 2.26 -15.12
N THR A 268 -2.37 2.54 -15.28
CA THR A 268 -1.52 1.75 -16.18
C THR A 268 -1.31 0.30 -15.72
N LEU A 269 -1.45 0.01 -14.42
CA LEU A 269 -1.43 -1.38 -13.92
C LEU A 269 -2.63 -2.16 -14.45
N ALA A 270 -3.83 -1.59 -14.36
CA ALA A 270 -5.05 -2.21 -14.88
C ALA A 270 -4.91 -2.47 -16.40
N GLN A 271 -4.44 -1.46 -17.14
CA GLN A 271 -4.17 -1.57 -18.58
C GLN A 271 -3.14 -2.66 -18.90
N SER A 272 -2.10 -2.83 -18.06
CA SER A 272 -1.09 -3.87 -18.28
C SER A 272 -1.65 -5.29 -18.20
N TYR A 273 -2.61 -5.53 -17.30
CA TYR A 273 -3.30 -6.81 -17.22
C TYR A 273 -4.26 -7.04 -18.38
N GLU A 274 -5.00 -6.00 -18.78
CA GLU A 274 -5.95 -6.07 -19.90
C GLU A 274 -5.24 -6.32 -21.24
N GLN A 275 -4.14 -5.62 -21.50
CA GLN A 275 -3.44 -5.65 -22.78
C GLN A 275 -2.41 -6.78 -22.87
N GLY A 276 -1.92 -7.29 -21.74
CA GLY A 276 -0.98 -8.41 -21.69
C GLY A 276 0.29 -8.14 -22.49
N ALA A 277 0.57 -8.98 -23.49
CA ALA A 277 1.77 -8.85 -24.32
C ALA A 277 1.77 -7.61 -25.23
N GLU A 278 0.60 -7.04 -25.51
CA GLU A 278 0.44 -5.85 -26.36
C GLU A 278 0.63 -4.54 -25.59
N TYR A 279 0.84 -4.61 -24.27
CA TYR A 279 0.98 -3.46 -23.41
C TYR A 279 2.22 -2.62 -23.74
N GLN A 280 2.01 -1.34 -24.03
CA GLN A 280 3.07 -0.38 -24.35
C GLN A 280 3.16 0.68 -23.26
N TYR A 281 4.05 0.47 -22.29
CA TYR A 281 4.15 1.30 -21.08
C TYR A 281 4.29 2.81 -21.37
N GLY A 282 5.03 3.21 -22.40
CA GLY A 282 5.17 4.62 -22.76
C GLY A 282 3.84 5.24 -23.20
N GLN A 283 3.08 4.55 -24.06
CA GLN A 283 1.77 5.00 -24.50
C GLN A 283 0.75 4.97 -23.35
N ALA A 284 0.77 3.91 -22.53
CA ALA A 284 -0.09 3.78 -21.36
C ALA A 284 0.12 4.95 -20.38
N PHE A 285 1.37 5.33 -20.11
CA PHE A 285 1.68 6.50 -19.29
C PHE A 285 1.07 7.78 -19.87
N HIS A 286 1.26 8.05 -21.17
CA HIS A 286 0.70 9.26 -21.79
C HIS A 286 -0.84 9.31 -21.68
N LEU A 287 -1.52 8.21 -21.97
CA LEU A 287 -2.98 8.14 -21.90
C LEU A 287 -3.50 8.32 -20.47
N ALA A 288 -2.89 7.63 -19.50
CA ALA A 288 -3.26 7.77 -18.09
C ALA A 288 -2.97 9.18 -17.55
N ALA A 289 -1.86 9.79 -17.96
CA ALA A 289 -1.55 11.17 -17.59
C ALA A 289 -2.57 12.15 -18.17
N GLU A 290 -2.98 12.01 -19.45
CA GLU A 290 -4.03 12.84 -20.04
C GLU A 290 -5.40 12.65 -19.36
N GLU A 291 -5.74 11.41 -18.98
CA GLU A 291 -6.98 11.11 -18.25
C GLU A 291 -7.01 11.81 -16.88
N VAL A 292 -5.91 11.76 -16.14
CA VAL A 292 -5.82 12.27 -14.76
C VAL A 292 -5.61 13.79 -14.72
N LEU A 293 -4.81 14.34 -15.63
CA LEU A 293 -4.33 15.72 -15.54
C LEU A 293 -4.95 16.66 -16.59
N GLY A 294 -5.62 16.12 -17.60
CA GLY A 294 -5.95 16.84 -18.82
C GLY A 294 -4.72 17.03 -19.73
N LYS A 295 -4.96 17.37 -21.00
CA LYS A 295 -3.94 17.32 -22.07
C LYS A 295 -2.77 18.27 -21.83
N GLU A 296 -3.04 19.50 -21.41
CA GLU A 296 -2.03 20.54 -21.27
C GLU A 296 -1.09 20.25 -20.09
N LEU A 297 -1.65 19.91 -18.92
CA LEU A 297 -0.84 19.57 -17.74
C LEU A 297 -0.11 18.24 -17.94
N ALA A 298 -0.74 17.23 -18.56
CA ALA A 298 -0.08 15.98 -18.89
C ALA A 298 1.14 16.19 -19.80
N ARG A 299 1.03 17.06 -20.82
CA ARG A 299 2.17 17.41 -21.69
C ARG A 299 3.31 18.06 -20.92
N GLN A 300 3.00 18.92 -19.95
CA GLN A 300 4.02 19.53 -19.08
C GLN A 300 4.70 18.46 -18.21
N VAL A 301 3.93 17.58 -17.57
CA VAL A 301 4.46 16.49 -16.74
C VAL A 301 5.32 15.52 -17.55
N VAL A 302 4.92 15.17 -18.76
CA VAL A 302 5.72 14.38 -19.71
C VAL A 302 7.05 15.06 -20.01
N THR A 303 7.03 16.37 -20.26
CA THR A 303 8.23 17.15 -20.57
C THR A 303 9.21 17.17 -19.39
N ASP A 304 8.69 17.21 -18.17
CA ASP A 304 9.48 17.25 -16.95
C ASP A 304 9.72 15.87 -16.31
N LEU A 305 9.28 14.77 -16.93
CA LEU A 305 9.28 13.44 -16.30
C LEU A 305 10.68 13.03 -15.79
N LEU A 306 11.72 13.29 -16.58
CA LEU A 306 13.11 12.98 -16.17
C LEU A 306 13.54 13.77 -14.92
N VAL A 307 13.03 14.99 -14.76
CA VAL A 307 13.31 15.82 -13.59
C VAL A 307 12.49 15.34 -12.38
N LEU A 308 11.19 15.12 -12.58
CA LEU A 308 10.25 14.74 -11.53
C LEU A 308 10.58 13.36 -10.95
N GLU A 309 10.92 12.39 -11.80
CA GLU A 309 11.12 10.99 -11.38
C GLU A 309 12.59 10.61 -11.22
N ASP A 310 13.49 10.93 -12.17
CA ASP A 310 14.88 10.43 -12.11
C ASP A 310 15.84 11.37 -11.37
N ALA A 311 15.82 12.67 -11.72
CA ALA A 311 16.75 13.63 -11.15
C ALA A 311 16.38 13.95 -9.70
N GLY A 312 15.08 14.12 -9.45
CA GLY A 312 14.51 14.47 -8.15
C GLY A 312 14.87 15.89 -7.70
N LEU A 313 14.29 16.31 -6.57
CA LEU A 313 14.46 17.66 -6.00
C LEU A 313 15.93 18.06 -5.83
N GLY A 314 16.79 17.12 -5.43
CA GLY A 314 18.18 17.38 -5.11
C GLY A 314 19.06 17.80 -6.29
N ARG A 315 18.57 17.68 -7.53
CA ARG A 315 19.31 18.02 -8.75
C ARG A 315 18.67 19.13 -9.59
N ILE A 316 17.63 19.78 -9.08
CA ILE A 316 16.97 20.90 -9.76
C ILE A 316 17.75 22.18 -9.47
N SER A 317 18.24 22.87 -10.51
CA SER A 317 18.87 24.19 -10.34
C SER A 317 17.84 25.23 -9.91
N SER A 318 18.27 26.30 -9.23
CA SER A 318 17.35 27.37 -8.79
C SER A 318 16.57 28.02 -9.95
N GLU A 319 17.21 28.18 -11.10
CA GLU A 319 16.57 28.68 -12.32
C GLU A 319 15.50 27.72 -12.84
N ARG A 320 15.80 26.41 -12.89
CA ARG A 320 14.84 25.40 -13.33
C ARG A 320 13.67 25.28 -12.35
N LEU A 321 13.95 25.34 -11.05
CA LEU A 321 12.93 25.34 -10.00
C LEU A 321 11.95 26.50 -10.17
N GLY A 322 12.46 27.73 -10.38
CA GLY A 322 11.62 28.90 -10.65
C GLY A 322 10.74 28.73 -11.89
N THR A 323 11.32 28.22 -12.98
CA THR A 323 10.58 27.93 -14.23
C THR A 323 9.47 26.91 -14.02
N MET A 324 9.74 25.83 -13.27
CA MET A 324 8.74 24.81 -12.97
C MET A 324 7.63 25.35 -12.09
N ILE A 325 7.95 26.12 -11.04
CA ILE A 325 6.94 26.76 -10.17
C ILE A 325 6.02 27.65 -11.00
N GLU A 326 6.55 28.48 -11.89
CA GLU A 326 5.74 29.32 -12.76
C GLU A 326 4.87 28.48 -13.71
N SER A 327 5.43 27.43 -14.32
CA SER A 327 4.72 26.57 -15.25
C SER A 327 3.54 25.84 -14.59
N TYR A 328 3.78 25.14 -13.49
CA TYR A 328 2.74 24.42 -12.75
C TYR A 328 1.76 25.36 -12.05
N GLY A 329 2.17 26.56 -11.64
CA GLY A 329 1.32 27.58 -11.04
C GLY A 329 0.21 28.13 -11.94
N ARG A 330 0.26 27.84 -13.25
CA ARG A 330 -0.77 28.25 -14.22
C ARG A 330 -1.98 27.31 -14.25
N PHE A 331 -1.90 26.15 -13.59
CA PHE A 331 -2.94 25.13 -13.61
C PHE A 331 -3.71 25.11 -12.28
N ASP A 332 -5.03 25.35 -12.34
CA ASP A 332 -5.93 25.08 -11.22
C ASP A 332 -6.31 23.58 -11.23
N HIS A 333 -5.35 22.74 -10.83
CA HIS A 333 -5.51 21.28 -10.82
C HIS A 333 -4.85 20.66 -9.58
N PRO A 334 -5.48 19.66 -8.92
CA PRO A 334 -4.89 18.96 -7.78
C PRO A 334 -3.51 18.36 -8.07
N GLY A 335 -3.32 17.74 -9.24
CA GLY A 335 -2.01 17.21 -9.65
C GLY A 335 -0.93 18.29 -9.80
N ALA A 336 -1.27 19.50 -10.29
CA ALA A 336 -0.33 20.61 -10.33
C ALA A 336 0.01 21.12 -8.92
N THR A 337 -1.00 21.16 -8.04
CA THR A 337 -0.83 21.53 -6.62
C THR A 337 0.10 20.54 -5.90
N GLU A 338 -0.03 19.24 -6.18
CA GLU A 338 0.85 18.21 -5.65
C GLU A 338 2.31 18.40 -6.11
N ILE A 339 2.54 18.70 -7.40
CA ILE A 339 3.87 19.00 -7.92
C ILE A 339 4.46 20.26 -7.27
N LEU A 340 3.68 21.33 -7.13
CA LEU A 340 4.12 22.57 -6.46
C LEU A 340 4.47 22.34 -4.98
N ASN A 341 3.66 21.54 -4.27
CA ASN A 341 3.92 21.17 -2.88
C ASN A 341 5.20 20.32 -2.76
N TRP A 342 5.45 19.42 -3.72
CA TRP A 342 6.68 18.64 -3.80
C TRP A 342 7.90 19.53 -4.07
N LEU A 343 7.83 20.45 -5.04
CA LEU A 343 8.88 21.45 -5.32
C LEU A 343 9.18 22.32 -4.09
N ALA A 344 8.18 22.59 -3.25
CA ALA A 344 8.32 23.30 -1.99
C ALA A 344 8.80 22.42 -0.81
N GLY A 345 9.09 21.14 -1.03
CA GLY A 345 9.59 20.20 -0.02
C GLY A 345 8.53 19.69 0.96
N LYS A 346 7.24 19.94 0.75
CA LYS A 346 6.16 19.58 1.70
C LYS A 346 5.92 18.07 1.84
N TYR A 347 6.43 17.28 0.91
CA TYR A 347 6.34 15.82 0.94
C TYR A 347 7.62 15.14 1.43
N GLN A 348 8.65 15.89 1.83
CA GLN A 348 9.88 15.29 2.35
C GLN A 348 9.57 14.51 3.63
N VAL A 349 9.90 13.23 3.61
CA VAL A 349 9.82 12.35 4.78
C VAL A 349 11.20 12.25 5.39
N THR A 350 11.31 12.36 6.71
CA THR A 350 12.60 12.19 7.40
C THR A 350 12.71 10.81 8.04
N ASP A 351 13.94 10.35 8.29
CA ASP A 351 14.17 9.11 9.05
C ASP A 351 13.51 9.15 10.43
N GLU A 352 13.45 10.33 11.08
CA GLU A 352 12.76 10.53 12.35
C GLU A 352 11.25 10.29 12.21
N MET A 353 10.62 10.78 11.13
CA MET A 353 9.20 10.51 10.87
C MET A 353 8.95 9.01 10.71
N VAL A 354 9.77 8.31 9.92
CA VAL A 354 9.65 6.86 9.74
C VAL A 354 9.83 6.11 11.07
N GLN A 355 10.78 6.54 11.89
CA GLN A 355 11.07 5.93 13.19
C GLN A 355 10.05 6.24 14.29
N THR A 356 9.21 7.27 14.13
CA THR A 356 8.19 7.68 15.12
C THR A 356 6.79 7.23 14.75
N GLN A 357 6.58 6.87 13.49
CA GLN A 357 5.34 6.28 12.99
C GLN A 357 5.23 4.78 13.28
#